data_AF-A0A9N9TGZ7-F1
#
_entry.id   AF-A0A9N9TGZ7-F1
#
_cell.length_a   1.000
_cell.length_b   1.000
_cell.length_c   1.000
_cell.angle_alpha   90.00
_cell.angle_beta   90.00
_cell.angle_gamma   90.00
#
_symmetry.space_group_name_H-M   'P 1'
#
loop_
_entity.id
_entity.type
_entity.pdbx_description
1 polymer ?
#
loop_
_entity_poly.entity_id
_entity_poly.type
_entity_poly.pdbx_seq_one_letter_code
_entity_poly.pdbx_strand_id
1 'polypeptide(L)'
;MMKFVLFLLLPIYDVYGDCKQSPTTVSGSHAPKNVCSGELIFEEKFDKIDNGIWQHEQTLGGGGNGEFQWYSDDPKNSYVQDGKLHIKPTLLTDEHNEDFLYSGTIEIPPDKCTNKDNNGCKRTGNSRVILNPIKSARLNTVNSFAFKFGKMEVRAKVPAGDWLWPAIWLLPKDWKYGGWPRSGEIDVMESRGNRQLYAGNKNIGVDEVACTLHWGPDPAHNQWEKTHYEKNLNGGFDKDFHKYQLEWTPEHIQLSIDDAVVGTVTPPGGGFWELGNLQQTGMQNLWTNSKMAPFDQNFYIILNLAIGGTSYYFPDNTNNVPGPRPWSNAADNAMTTFWQGKGEWLPTWKMNTDDSHLQVDYVKVWAL
;
A
#
# COMPACT_ATOMS: atom_id res chain seq x y z
N MET A 1 1.89 56.63 -55.05
CA MET A 1 2.47 56.30 -53.73
C MET A 1 1.86 54.99 -53.25
N MET A 2 2.46 53.85 -53.61
CA MET A 2 2.05 52.53 -53.11
C MET A 2 2.95 52.19 -51.92
N LYS A 3 2.35 52.07 -50.73
CA LYS A 3 3.05 51.61 -49.52
C LYS A 3 3.20 50.09 -49.59
N PHE A 4 4.43 49.60 -49.67
CA PHE A 4 4.75 48.20 -49.39
C PHE A 4 4.73 48.00 -47.88
N VAL A 5 3.86 47.12 -47.40
CA VAL A 5 3.88 46.62 -46.02
C VAL A 5 4.72 45.35 -46.04
N LEU A 6 5.91 45.42 -45.43
CA LEU A 6 6.81 44.29 -45.26
C LEU A 6 6.33 43.48 -44.05
N PHE A 7 5.72 42.32 -44.28
CA PHE A 7 5.42 41.37 -43.22
C PHE A 7 6.71 40.61 -42.87
N LEU A 8 7.31 40.95 -41.73
CA LEU A 8 8.33 40.13 -41.08
C LEU A 8 7.66 38.87 -40.51
N LEU A 9 7.82 37.75 -41.23
CA LEU A 9 7.56 36.42 -40.69
C LEU A 9 8.66 36.11 -39.67
N LEU A 10 8.36 36.28 -38.38
CA LEU A 10 9.16 35.69 -37.31
C LEU A 10 8.94 34.17 -37.36
N PRO A 11 9.99 33.33 -37.39
CA PRO A 11 9.82 31.91 -37.22
C PRO A 11 9.26 31.66 -35.81
N ILE A 12 8.07 31.09 -35.74
CA ILE A 12 7.56 30.46 -34.54
C ILE A 12 8.42 29.20 -34.37
N TYR A 13 9.45 29.30 -33.54
CA TYR A 13 10.13 28.12 -33.04
C TYR A 13 9.15 27.42 -32.11
N ASP A 14 8.57 26.32 -32.60
CA ASP A 14 7.91 25.33 -31.75
C ASP A 14 8.95 24.83 -30.75
N VAL A 15 8.86 25.27 -29.50
CA VAL A 15 9.64 24.70 -28.39
C VAL A 15 8.92 23.43 -27.94
N TYR A 16 8.84 22.44 -28.83
CA TYR A 16 8.73 21.05 -28.40
C TYR A 16 10.13 20.66 -27.94
N GLY A 17 10.38 20.71 -26.63
CA GLY A 17 11.62 20.18 -26.08
C GLY A 17 11.76 18.71 -26.50
N ASP A 18 12.86 18.37 -27.18
CA ASP A 18 13.12 17.02 -27.66
C ASP A 18 12.97 16.00 -26.51
N CYS A 19 12.02 15.08 -26.66
CA CYS A 19 11.76 14.01 -25.70
C CYS A 19 13.02 13.15 -25.52
N LYS A 20 13.68 13.26 -24.36
CA LYS A 20 14.80 12.39 -24.02
C LYS A 20 14.29 11.02 -23.62
N GLN A 21 14.91 9.98 -24.18
CA GLN A 21 14.57 8.60 -23.89
C GLN A 21 14.71 8.30 -22.39
N SER A 22 13.64 7.82 -21.77
CA SER A 22 13.63 7.37 -20.38
C SER A 22 13.78 5.84 -20.29
N PRO A 23 14.44 5.29 -19.25
CA PRO A 23 14.37 3.86 -18.95
C PRO A 23 13.01 3.45 -18.34
N THR A 24 12.16 4.42 -17.97
CA THR A 24 10.84 4.17 -17.42
C THR A 24 9.93 3.49 -18.44
N THR A 25 9.25 2.42 -18.01
CA THR A 25 8.17 1.81 -18.79
C THR A 25 6.85 1.92 -18.04
N VAL A 26 5.75 2.07 -18.76
CA VAL A 26 4.39 2.19 -18.22
C VAL A 26 3.44 1.23 -18.93
N SER A 27 2.37 0.80 -18.27
CA SER A 27 1.29 0.02 -18.88
C SER A 27 -0.04 0.24 -18.18
N GLY A 28 -1.14 -0.07 -18.87
CA GLY A 28 -2.52 0.14 -18.38
C GLY A 28 -3.31 1.15 -19.22
N SER A 29 -4.61 1.26 -18.97
CA SER A 29 -5.52 2.10 -19.76
C SER A 29 -5.25 3.61 -19.67
N HIS A 30 -4.58 4.06 -18.60
CA HIS A 30 -4.22 5.46 -18.32
C HIS A 30 -2.71 5.73 -18.45
N ALA A 31 -1.94 4.75 -18.95
CA ALA A 31 -0.52 4.96 -19.22
C ALA A 31 -0.33 5.95 -20.40
N PRO A 32 0.57 6.94 -20.29
CA PRO A 32 0.87 7.85 -21.39
C PRO A 32 1.48 7.09 -22.57
N LYS A 33 1.20 7.57 -23.79
CA LYS A 33 1.71 6.94 -25.03
C LYS A 33 3.21 7.13 -25.22
N ASN A 34 3.74 8.27 -24.78
CA ASN A 34 5.14 8.63 -24.83
C ASN A 34 5.62 8.89 -23.40
N VAL A 35 6.86 8.52 -23.11
CA VAL A 35 7.49 8.71 -21.79
C VAL A 35 8.80 9.44 -21.99
N CYS A 36 8.84 10.72 -21.62
CA CYS A 36 10.05 11.54 -21.69
C CYS A 36 10.70 11.63 -20.31
N SER A 37 12.03 11.63 -20.26
CA SER A 37 12.78 11.74 -19.00
C SER A 37 12.39 13.01 -18.23
N GLY A 38 12.09 12.86 -16.93
CA GLY A 38 11.64 13.92 -16.03
C GLY A 38 10.16 14.30 -16.15
N GLU A 39 9.40 13.71 -17.08
CA GLU A 39 7.99 14.02 -17.28
C GLU A 39 7.11 13.44 -16.17
N LEU A 40 6.07 14.18 -15.76
CA LEU A 40 5.00 13.68 -14.90
C LEU A 40 4.09 12.74 -15.72
N ILE A 41 4.13 11.45 -15.43
CA ILE A 41 3.47 10.38 -16.20
C ILE A 41 2.20 9.85 -15.54
N PHE A 42 1.96 10.18 -14.27
CA PHE A 42 0.72 9.90 -13.57
C PHE A 42 0.52 10.92 -12.45
N GLU A 43 -0.71 11.42 -12.30
CA GLU A 43 -1.10 12.32 -11.22
C GLU A 43 -2.55 12.02 -10.81
N GLU A 44 -2.76 11.82 -9.53
CA GLU A 44 -4.08 11.76 -8.90
C GLU A 44 -4.12 12.81 -7.78
N LYS A 45 -5.10 13.73 -7.85
CA LYS A 45 -5.34 14.80 -6.87
C LYS A 45 -6.62 14.57 -6.06
N PHE A 46 -7.33 13.48 -6.33
CA PHE A 46 -8.56 13.07 -5.67
C PHE A 46 -9.65 14.15 -5.67
N ASP A 47 -9.98 14.70 -6.84
CA ASP A 47 -11.23 15.48 -7.01
C ASP A 47 -12.47 14.58 -6.88
N LYS A 48 -12.32 13.30 -7.27
CA LYS A 48 -13.25 12.19 -7.10
C LYS A 48 -12.45 10.88 -7.12
N ILE A 49 -13.04 9.77 -6.67
CA ILE A 49 -12.48 8.45 -6.98
C ILE A 49 -12.89 8.08 -8.40
N ASP A 50 -11.95 8.03 -9.34
CA ASP A 50 -12.22 7.60 -10.72
C ASP A 50 -12.09 6.08 -10.85
N ASN A 51 -13.21 5.37 -11.06
CA ASN A 51 -13.23 3.92 -11.22
C ASN A 51 -12.56 3.43 -12.52
N GLY A 52 -12.22 4.33 -13.45
CA GLY A 52 -11.34 4.02 -14.59
C GLY A 52 -9.86 3.91 -14.19
N ILE A 53 -9.48 4.54 -13.07
CA ILE A 53 -8.14 4.54 -12.49
C ILE A 53 -8.04 3.56 -11.34
N TRP A 54 -8.94 3.67 -10.36
CA TRP A 54 -8.89 2.91 -9.12
C TRP A 54 -9.90 1.78 -9.13
N GLN A 55 -9.41 0.56 -8.99
CA GLN A 55 -10.23 -0.61 -8.72
C GLN A 55 -10.28 -0.88 -7.22
N HIS A 56 -11.50 -1.06 -6.69
CA HIS A 56 -11.70 -1.53 -5.31
C HIS A 56 -11.55 -3.05 -5.22
N GLU A 57 -10.83 -3.50 -4.19
CA GLU A 57 -10.87 -4.89 -3.75
C GLU A 57 -12.16 -5.16 -2.96
N GLN A 58 -12.75 -6.32 -3.20
CA GLN A 58 -14.00 -6.80 -2.63
C GLN A 58 -13.80 -8.22 -2.11
N THR A 59 -13.40 -8.34 -0.85
CA THR A 59 -13.07 -9.64 -0.26
C THR A 59 -13.06 -9.62 1.26
N LEU A 60 -13.54 -10.71 1.86
CA LEU A 60 -13.43 -11.04 3.29
C LEU A 60 -12.07 -11.67 3.64
N GLY A 61 -11.25 -11.98 2.65
CA GLY A 61 -9.96 -12.68 2.80
C GLY A 61 -8.84 -11.82 3.38
N GLY A 62 -9.06 -10.50 3.53
CA GLY A 62 -8.03 -9.54 3.90
C GLY A 62 -6.99 -9.34 2.78
N GLY A 63 -5.80 -8.88 3.15
CA GLY A 63 -4.65 -8.68 2.25
C GLY A 63 -3.67 -9.85 2.17
N GLY A 64 -3.98 -11.01 2.77
CA GLY A 64 -3.09 -12.17 2.86
C GLY A 64 -2.45 -12.36 4.23
N ASN A 65 -2.64 -11.43 5.17
CA ASN A 65 -1.99 -11.40 6.48
C ASN A 65 -2.90 -11.83 7.66
N GLY A 66 -4.00 -12.54 7.38
CA GLY A 66 -5.01 -12.89 8.39
C GLY A 66 -5.74 -11.68 8.97
N GLU A 67 -5.82 -10.60 8.21
CA GLU A 67 -6.43 -9.32 8.60
C GLU A 67 -7.94 -9.44 8.88
N PHE A 68 -8.47 -8.55 9.72
CA PHE A 68 -9.80 -8.70 10.32
C PHE A 68 -10.90 -7.94 9.59
N GLN A 69 -10.57 -7.12 8.59
CA GLN A 69 -11.54 -6.34 7.82
C GLN A 69 -12.07 -7.07 6.59
N TRP A 70 -13.27 -6.68 6.18
CA TRP A 70 -13.80 -6.88 4.84
C TRP A 70 -13.43 -5.66 3.98
N TYR A 71 -12.66 -5.85 2.91
CA TYR A 71 -12.47 -4.79 1.91
C TYR A 71 -13.70 -4.69 1.02
N SER A 72 -14.25 -3.47 0.87
CA SER A 72 -15.44 -3.21 0.07
C SER A 72 -15.36 -1.91 -0.75
N ASP A 73 -16.27 -1.75 -1.71
CA ASP A 73 -16.50 -0.53 -2.51
C ASP A 73 -17.51 0.44 -1.86
N ASP A 74 -17.86 0.24 -0.58
CA ASP A 74 -18.85 1.06 0.10
C ASP A 74 -18.36 2.52 0.19
N PRO A 75 -19.17 3.52 -0.23
CA PRO A 75 -18.79 4.93 -0.13
C PRO A 75 -18.58 5.41 1.30
N LYS A 76 -18.99 4.67 2.33
CA LYS A 76 -18.64 4.95 3.73
C LYS A 76 -17.18 4.60 4.06
N ASN A 77 -16.57 3.70 3.29
CA ASN A 77 -15.22 3.19 3.52
C ASN A 77 -14.15 3.85 2.64
N SER A 78 -14.53 4.36 1.48
CA SER A 78 -13.65 5.20 0.67
C SER A 78 -14.43 6.31 -0.04
N TYR A 79 -14.03 7.56 0.17
CA TYR A 79 -14.66 8.72 -0.45
C TYR A 79 -13.66 9.87 -0.58
N VAL A 80 -14.03 10.88 -1.37
CA VAL A 80 -13.28 12.14 -1.44
C VAL A 80 -13.97 13.18 -0.57
N GLN A 81 -13.19 13.85 0.26
CA GLN A 81 -13.60 15.04 1.01
C GLN A 81 -12.44 16.04 1.07
N ASP A 82 -12.74 17.33 0.92
CA ASP A 82 -11.75 18.41 1.02
C ASP A 82 -10.50 18.20 0.14
N GLY A 83 -10.73 17.66 -1.07
CA GLY A 83 -9.70 17.37 -2.08
C GLY A 83 -8.78 16.20 -1.73
N LYS A 84 -9.23 15.26 -0.88
CA LYS A 84 -8.41 14.12 -0.42
C LYS A 84 -9.20 12.85 -0.47
N LEU A 85 -8.54 11.74 -0.78
CA LEU A 85 -9.08 10.41 -0.54
C LEU A 85 -9.06 10.13 0.96
N HIS A 86 -10.20 9.73 1.51
CA HIS A 86 -10.36 9.20 2.85
C HIS A 86 -10.64 7.71 2.75
N ILE A 87 -9.80 6.87 3.36
CA ILE A 87 -10.09 5.45 3.62
C ILE A 87 -10.46 5.31 5.09
N LYS A 88 -11.72 5.00 5.36
CA LYS A 88 -12.33 4.97 6.69
C LYS A 88 -12.71 3.53 7.08
N PRO A 89 -12.28 3.02 8.24
CA PRO A 89 -12.81 1.78 8.77
C PRO A 89 -14.22 2.03 9.33
N THR A 90 -15.16 1.11 9.14
CA THR A 90 -16.51 1.15 9.73
C THR A 90 -16.85 -0.19 10.38
N LEU A 91 -17.83 -0.21 11.28
CA LEU A 91 -18.22 -1.44 11.96
C LEU A 91 -19.28 -2.14 11.13
N LEU A 92 -19.15 -3.47 10.99
CA LEU A 92 -20.23 -4.26 10.41
C LEU A 92 -21.51 -4.19 11.28
N THR A 93 -21.35 -3.92 12.58
CA THR A 93 -22.48 -3.72 13.50
C THR A 93 -23.18 -2.37 13.38
N ASP A 94 -22.70 -1.47 12.51
CA ASP A 94 -23.45 -0.28 12.13
C ASP A 94 -24.58 -0.63 11.14
N GLU A 95 -24.47 -1.79 10.46
CA GLU A 95 -25.41 -2.28 9.44
C GLU A 95 -26.21 -3.50 9.92
N HIS A 96 -25.66 -4.25 10.88
CA HIS A 96 -26.23 -5.47 11.43
C HIS A 96 -26.19 -5.46 12.97
N ASN A 97 -26.98 -6.30 13.63
CA ASN A 97 -26.81 -6.49 15.07
C ASN A 97 -25.54 -7.32 15.37
N GLU A 98 -25.10 -7.33 16.62
CA GLU A 98 -23.88 -8.04 17.01
C GLU A 98 -24.01 -9.58 16.83
N ASP A 99 -25.20 -10.16 17.00
CA ASP A 99 -25.46 -11.58 16.78
C ASP A 99 -25.16 -12.04 15.35
N PHE A 100 -25.27 -11.12 14.37
CA PHE A 100 -24.93 -11.39 12.98
C PHE A 100 -23.46 -11.77 12.80
N LEU A 101 -22.54 -11.22 13.60
CA LEU A 101 -21.13 -11.59 13.54
C LEU A 101 -20.91 -13.08 13.85
N TYR A 102 -21.74 -13.65 14.71
CA TYR A 102 -21.60 -15.01 15.23
C TYR A 102 -22.43 -16.07 14.49
N SER A 103 -23.30 -15.67 13.57
CA SER A 103 -24.24 -16.60 12.92
C SER A 103 -24.61 -16.22 11.49
N GLY A 104 -24.35 -14.98 11.10
CA GLY A 104 -24.65 -14.44 9.79
C GLY A 104 -23.78 -15.04 8.69
N THR A 105 -24.22 -14.84 7.46
CA THR A 105 -23.45 -15.17 6.25
C THR A 105 -23.33 -13.93 5.39
N ILE A 106 -22.11 -13.60 4.99
CA ILE A 106 -21.83 -12.61 3.95
C ILE A 106 -21.47 -13.39 2.68
N GLU A 107 -22.10 -13.03 1.57
CA GLU A 107 -21.82 -13.57 0.25
C GLU A 107 -21.68 -12.39 -0.73
N ILE A 108 -20.46 -12.19 -1.22
CA ILE A 108 -20.15 -11.17 -2.22
C ILE A 108 -20.55 -11.73 -3.59
N PRO A 109 -21.31 -10.99 -4.41
CA PRO A 109 -21.68 -11.43 -5.74
C PRO A 109 -20.45 -11.91 -6.55
N PRO A 110 -20.53 -13.03 -7.30
CA PRO A 110 -19.37 -13.60 -8.00
C PRO A 110 -18.70 -12.66 -8.99
N ASP A 111 -19.45 -11.72 -9.58
CA ASP A 111 -18.97 -10.68 -10.49
C ASP A 111 -18.27 -9.51 -9.76
N LYS A 112 -18.47 -9.39 -8.45
CA LYS A 112 -17.84 -8.37 -7.61
C LYS A 112 -16.65 -8.89 -6.82
N CYS A 113 -16.66 -10.14 -6.39
CA CYS A 113 -15.60 -10.67 -5.53
C CYS A 113 -14.25 -10.68 -6.25
N THR A 114 -13.28 -9.94 -5.73
CA THR A 114 -11.95 -9.80 -6.36
C THR A 114 -10.97 -10.86 -5.90
N ASN A 115 -11.17 -11.46 -4.72
CA ASN A 115 -10.32 -12.52 -4.20
C ASN A 115 -11.13 -13.57 -3.43
N LYS A 116 -11.06 -14.82 -3.89
CA LYS A 116 -11.74 -15.98 -3.31
C LYS A 116 -10.97 -16.67 -2.18
N ASP A 117 -9.68 -16.40 -2.06
CA ASP A 117 -8.82 -17.06 -1.10
C ASP A 117 -9.29 -16.76 0.34
N ASN A 118 -9.03 -17.70 1.26
CA ASN A 118 -9.44 -17.60 2.66
C ASN A 118 -10.94 -17.31 2.86
N ASN A 119 -11.81 -17.95 2.07
CA ASN A 119 -13.26 -17.72 2.09
C ASN A 119 -13.63 -16.25 1.79
N GLY A 120 -12.88 -15.62 0.88
CA GLY A 120 -12.99 -14.19 0.60
C GLY A 120 -14.31 -13.76 -0.05
N CYS A 121 -14.97 -14.64 -0.81
CA CYS A 121 -16.25 -14.33 -1.46
C CYS A 121 -17.47 -14.72 -0.63
N LYS A 122 -17.32 -15.65 0.32
CA LYS A 122 -18.43 -16.13 1.15
C LYS A 122 -17.92 -16.62 2.48
N ARG A 123 -18.45 -16.08 3.57
CA ARG A 123 -18.08 -16.46 4.93
C ARG A 123 -19.33 -16.52 5.80
N THR A 124 -19.38 -17.53 6.68
CA THR A 124 -20.41 -17.67 7.70
C THR A 124 -19.74 -17.59 9.07
N GLY A 125 -20.21 -16.66 9.90
CA GLY A 125 -19.74 -16.53 11.28
C GLY A 125 -20.20 -17.70 12.14
N ASN A 126 -19.45 -18.01 13.19
CA ASN A 126 -19.82 -18.95 14.23
C ASN A 126 -19.30 -18.48 15.59
N SER A 127 -19.58 -19.24 16.66
CA SER A 127 -19.17 -18.90 18.03
C SER A 127 -17.65 -18.84 18.24
N ARG A 128 -16.86 -19.50 17.37
CA ARG A 128 -15.39 -19.52 17.45
C ARG A 128 -14.75 -18.48 16.54
N VAL A 129 -15.18 -18.41 15.29
CA VAL A 129 -14.65 -17.49 14.28
C VAL A 129 -15.81 -16.67 13.73
N ILE A 130 -15.86 -15.41 14.14
CA ILE A 130 -16.88 -14.47 13.68
C ILE A 130 -16.65 -14.04 12.22
N LEU A 131 -17.66 -13.41 11.63
CA LEU A 131 -17.48 -12.59 10.43
C LEU A 131 -16.52 -11.44 10.70
N ASN A 132 -15.87 -10.94 9.64
CA ASN A 132 -15.04 -9.73 9.68
C ASN A 132 -15.81 -8.59 10.35
N PRO A 133 -15.44 -8.17 11.57
CA PRO A 133 -16.24 -7.19 12.32
C PRO A 133 -16.11 -5.77 11.77
N ILE A 134 -15.11 -5.53 10.92
CA ILE A 134 -14.78 -4.21 10.37
C ILE A 134 -14.91 -4.26 8.85
N LYS A 135 -15.42 -3.19 8.24
CA LYS A 135 -15.30 -2.91 6.80
C LYS A 135 -14.24 -1.84 6.58
N SER A 136 -13.50 -1.93 5.48
CA SER A 136 -12.49 -0.96 5.06
C SER A 136 -12.41 -0.93 3.53
N ALA A 137 -11.44 -0.21 2.97
CA ALA A 137 -11.18 -0.19 1.53
C ALA A 137 -9.71 -0.45 1.19
N ARG A 138 -9.52 -1.05 0.01
CA ARG A 138 -8.24 -1.22 -0.66
C ARG A 138 -8.45 -0.89 -2.13
N LEU A 139 -7.75 0.12 -2.62
CA LEU A 139 -7.83 0.61 -4.00
C LEU A 139 -6.52 0.32 -4.71
N ASN A 140 -6.59 -0.05 -5.98
CA ASN A 140 -5.40 -0.31 -6.77
C ASN A 140 -5.51 0.12 -8.24
N THR A 141 -4.37 0.27 -8.89
CA THR A 141 -4.26 0.76 -10.29
C THR A 141 -3.92 -0.35 -11.29
N VAL A 142 -4.11 -1.64 -10.94
CA VAL A 142 -3.60 -2.79 -11.72
C VAL A 142 -3.97 -2.75 -13.20
N ASN A 143 -5.19 -2.28 -13.52
CA ASN A 143 -5.69 -2.19 -14.88
C ASN A 143 -5.37 -0.87 -15.58
N SER A 144 -5.18 0.21 -14.81
CA SER A 144 -5.11 1.58 -15.31
C SER A 144 -3.68 2.10 -15.45
N PHE A 145 -2.84 1.84 -14.46
CA PHE A 145 -1.48 2.37 -14.41
C PHE A 145 -0.56 1.45 -13.62
N ALA A 146 0.49 0.98 -14.29
CA ALA A 146 1.63 0.30 -13.67
C ALA A 146 2.89 0.84 -14.31
N PHE A 147 3.96 0.98 -13.55
CA PHE A 147 5.22 1.54 -14.03
C PHE A 147 6.43 0.73 -13.56
N LYS A 148 7.52 0.81 -14.31
CA LYS A 148 8.83 0.30 -13.94
C LYS A 148 9.83 1.41 -14.08
N PHE A 149 10.59 1.64 -13.01
CA PHE A 149 11.52 2.75 -12.85
C PHE A 149 10.83 4.12 -12.91
N GLY A 150 11.22 5.02 -12.02
CA GLY A 150 10.61 6.34 -11.91
C GLY A 150 10.78 6.90 -10.51
N LYS A 151 10.20 8.08 -10.29
CA LYS A 151 10.01 8.65 -8.96
C LYS A 151 8.54 8.64 -8.65
N MET A 152 8.13 8.03 -7.54
CA MET A 152 6.77 8.11 -7.03
C MET A 152 6.77 8.93 -5.74
N GLU A 153 5.78 9.79 -5.59
CA GLU A 153 5.52 10.54 -4.36
C GLU A 153 4.03 10.42 -4.02
N VAL A 154 3.76 10.03 -2.78
CA VAL A 154 2.41 10.03 -2.21
C VAL A 154 2.43 10.94 -1.00
N ARG A 155 1.57 11.97 -1.01
CA ARG A 155 1.37 12.82 0.16
C ARG A 155 0.16 12.32 0.92
N ALA A 156 0.40 11.82 2.13
CA ALA A 156 -0.64 11.21 2.96
C ALA A 156 -0.43 11.50 4.44
N LYS A 157 -1.48 11.33 5.24
CA LYS A 157 -1.43 11.35 6.70
C LYS A 157 -1.89 9.99 7.21
N VAL A 158 -1.07 9.36 8.05
CA VAL A 158 -1.42 8.05 8.62
C VAL A 158 -2.60 8.20 9.61
N PRO A 159 -3.51 7.21 9.67
CA PRO A 159 -4.54 7.17 10.68
C PRO A 159 -3.96 6.90 12.06
N ALA A 160 -4.71 7.30 13.08
CA ALA A 160 -4.50 6.92 14.46
C ALA A 160 -5.73 6.22 15.04
N GLY A 161 -5.45 5.16 15.78
CA GLY A 161 -6.41 4.22 16.32
C GLY A 161 -5.74 2.86 16.47
N ASP A 162 -5.97 2.21 17.60
CA ASP A 162 -5.31 0.95 17.91
C ASP A 162 -5.65 -0.11 16.86
N TRP A 163 -4.63 -0.85 16.43
CA TRP A 163 -4.74 -1.97 15.48
C TRP A 163 -5.09 -1.58 14.04
N LEU A 164 -5.03 -0.29 13.70
CA LEU A 164 -5.07 0.16 12.30
C LEU A 164 -3.72 -0.08 11.62
N TRP A 165 -3.74 -0.53 10.37
CA TRP A 165 -2.55 -0.83 9.55
C TRP A 165 -2.70 -0.17 8.17
N PRO A 166 -2.35 1.13 8.04
CA PRO A 166 -2.29 1.82 6.75
C PRO A 166 -1.11 1.32 5.89
N ALA A 167 -1.33 1.26 4.57
CA ALA A 167 -0.25 0.94 3.63
C ALA A 167 -0.36 1.71 2.30
N ILE A 168 0.80 2.13 1.79
CA ILE A 168 1.05 2.60 0.42
C ILE A 168 2.16 1.73 -0.16
N TRP A 169 1.82 0.94 -1.16
CA TRP A 169 2.68 -0.14 -1.62
C TRP A 169 2.39 -0.51 -3.06
N LEU A 170 3.23 -1.35 -3.64
CA LEU A 170 3.13 -1.75 -5.03
C LEU A 170 3.33 -3.26 -5.19
N LEU A 171 2.56 -3.84 -6.12
CA LEU A 171 2.70 -5.23 -6.56
C LEU A 171 2.97 -5.32 -8.07
N PRO A 172 3.62 -6.40 -8.55
CA PRO A 172 3.87 -6.60 -9.97
C PRO A 172 2.54 -6.80 -10.72
N LYS A 173 2.41 -6.16 -11.88
CA LYS A 173 1.25 -6.36 -12.76
C LYS A 173 1.24 -7.77 -13.36
N ASP A 174 2.40 -8.19 -13.85
CA ASP A 174 2.62 -9.49 -14.47
C ASP A 174 3.55 -10.29 -13.54
N TRP A 175 3.03 -11.31 -12.86
CA TRP A 175 3.76 -12.19 -11.92
C TRP A 175 4.82 -13.06 -12.63
N LYS A 176 5.73 -12.44 -13.37
CA LYS A 176 6.64 -13.04 -14.34
C LYS A 176 7.53 -14.12 -13.77
N TYR A 177 7.95 -13.96 -12.52
CA TYR A 177 8.85 -14.91 -11.88
C TYR A 177 8.08 -15.99 -11.11
N GLY A 178 6.78 -15.81 -10.87
CA GLY A 178 5.91 -16.68 -10.07
C GLY A 178 5.19 -15.90 -8.98
N GLY A 179 4.48 -16.61 -8.08
CA GLY A 179 3.76 -15.98 -6.97
C GLY A 179 4.67 -15.28 -5.96
N TRP A 180 4.07 -14.61 -4.98
CA TRP A 180 4.79 -13.90 -3.93
C TRP A 180 5.73 -14.83 -3.13
N PRO A 181 6.93 -14.37 -2.70
CA PRO A 181 7.53 -13.05 -2.91
C PRO A 181 8.39 -12.98 -4.19
N ARG A 182 8.28 -13.99 -5.06
CA ARG A 182 9.21 -14.22 -6.17
C ARG A 182 9.17 -13.16 -7.26
N SER A 183 8.01 -12.52 -7.44
CA SER A 183 7.85 -11.39 -8.36
C SER A 183 7.98 -10.02 -7.68
N GLY A 184 8.32 -9.97 -6.39
CA GLY A 184 8.57 -8.75 -5.64
C GLY A 184 7.31 -8.09 -5.07
N GLU A 185 7.53 -7.24 -4.07
CA GLU A 185 6.58 -6.27 -3.48
C GLU A 185 7.39 -5.09 -2.95
N ILE A 186 6.87 -3.87 -3.13
CA ILE A 186 7.54 -2.62 -2.72
C ILE A 186 6.59 -1.88 -1.77
N ASP A 187 6.92 -1.89 -0.49
CA ASP A 187 6.20 -1.17 0.55
C ASP A 187 6.85 0.20 0.76
N VAL A 188 6.19 1.25 0.30
CA VAL A 188 6.69 2.61 0.37
C VAL A 188 6.34 3.26 1.71
N MET A 189 5.23 2.85 2.32
CA MET A 189 4.84 3.24 3.66
C MET A 189 3.94 2.17 4.26
N GLU A 190 4.35 1.62 5.40
CA GLU A 190 3.49 0.92 6.34
C GLU A 190 3.64 1.54 7.73
N SER A 191 2.55 1.59 8.50
CA SER A 191 2.58 2.06 9.88
C SER A 191 1.52 1.35 10.73
N ARG A 192 1.56 1.57 12.03
CA ARG A 192 0.57 1.09 13.00
C ARG A 192 -0.14 2.30 13.60
N GLY A 193 -1.47 2.32 13.57
CA GLY A 193 -2.25 3.46 14.08
C GLY A 193 -2.23 3.62 15.61
N ASN A 194 -1.66 2.66 16.36
CA ASN A 194 -1.57 2.75 17.81
C ASN A 194 -0.74 3.97 18.23
N ARG A 195 -1.24 4.75 19.18
CA ARG A 195 -0.49 5.92 19.68
C ARG A 195 0.63 5.57 20.64
N GLN A 196 0.44 4.50 21.39
CA GLN A 196 1.28 4.11 22.51
C GLN A 196 1.58 2.61 22.44
N LEU A 197 2.08 2.14 21.30
CA LEU A 197 2.46 0.73 21.10
C LEU A 197 3.97 0.60 21.18
N TYR A 198 4.46 -0.03 22.24
CA TYR A 198 5.87 -0.12 22.54
C TYR A 198 6.43 -1.53 22.36
N ALA A 199 7.53 -1.63 21.63
CA ALA A 199 8.44 -2.77 21.65
C ALA A 199 9.68 -2.38 22.45
N GLY A 200 9.76 -2.84 23.71
CA GLY A 200 10.72 -2.32 24.67
C GLY A 200 10.47 -0.83 24.95
N ASN A 201 11.46 0.03 24.67
CA ASN A 201 11.35 1.49 24.88
C ASN A 201 10.97 2.26 23.60
N LYS A 202 10.79 1.58 22.47
CA LYS A 202 10.52 2.19 21.16
C LYS A 202 9.03 2.17 20.87
N ASN A 203 8.45 3.33 20.55
CA ASN A 203 7.07 3.40 20.06
C ASN A 203 7.05 2.96 18.58
N ILE A 204 6.50 1.79 18.31
CA ILE A 204 6.36 1.21 16.96
C ILE A 204 4.98 1.48 16.35
N GLY A 205 4.20 2.34 17.01
CA GLY A 205 2.90 2.84 16.59
C GLY A 205 3.00 3.97 15.56
N VAL A 206 2.20 5.02 15.74
CA VAL A 206 2.16 6.19 14.83
C VAL A 206 3.49 6.95 14.74
N ASP A 207 4.39 6.74 15.68
CA ASP A 207 5.74 7.34 15.66
C ASP A 207 6.64 6.68 14.62
N GLU A 208 6.26 5.51 14.09
CA GLU A 208 7.07 4.73 13.18
C GLU A 208 6.38 4.53 11.82
N VAL A 209 7.16 4.73 10.76
CA VAL A 209 6.84 4.26 9.42
C VAL A 209 7.96 3.32 8.96
N ALA A 210 7.56 2.21 8.34
CA ALA A 210 8.45 1.27 7.69
C ALA A 210 8.33 1.36 6.16
N CYS A 211 9.43 1.07 5.49
CA CYS A 211 9.50 0.82 4.06
C CYS A 211 10.24 -0.50 3.84
N THR A 212 9.70 -1.37 3.00
CA THR A 212 10.19 -2.75 2.85
C THR A 212 10.19 -3.17 1.38
N LEU A 213 11.17 -3.96 0.98
CA LEU A 213 11.09 -4.74 -0.26
C LEU A 213 10.94 -6.21 0.10
N HIS A 214 9.92 -6.89 -0.40
CA HIS A 214 9.83 -8.35 -0.27
C HIS A 214 10.31 -9.01 -1.57
N TRP A 215 11.21 -9.97 -1.43
CA TRP A 215 11.81 -10.68 -2.54
C TRP A 215 12.46 -11.98 -2.05
N GLY A 216 12.24 -13.07 -2.78
CA GLY A 216 12.82 -14.37 -2.46
C GLY A 216 12.33 -15.43 -3.44
N PRO A 217 13.02 -16.58 -3.59
CA PRO A 217 12.56 -17.65 -4.46
C PRO A 217 11.26 -18.30 -3.97
N ASP A 218 10.91 -18.15 -2.70
CA ASP A 218 9.67 -18.62 -2.08
C ASP A 218 9.45 -17.90 -0.73
N PRO A 219 8.29 -18.09 -0.05
CA PRO A 219 8.01 -17.45 1.24
C PRO A 219 9.00 -17.79 2.35
N ALA A 220 9.59 -18.99 2.38
CA ALA A 220 10.54 -19.39 3.42
C ALA A 220 11.91 -18.71 3.27
N HIS A 221 12.22 -18.25 2.05
CA HIS A 221 13.46 -17.55 1.72
C HIS A 221 13.23 -16.08 1.36
N ASN A 222 12.13 -15.49 1.82
CA ASN A 222 11.90 -14.06 1.68
C ASN A 222 13.01 -13.26 2.40
N GLN A 223 13.69 -12.37 1.69
CA GLN A 223 14.86 -11.61 2.14
C GLN A 223 14.52 -10.20 2.62
N TRP A 224 13.24 -9.94 2.91
CA TRP A 224 12.74 -8.60 3.28
C TRP A 224 13.53 -7.90 4.39
N GLU A 225 14.03 -8.64 5.38
CA GLU A 225 14.82 -8.11 6.50
C GLU A 225 16.08 -7.35 6.03
N LYS A 226 16.66 -7.74 4.89
CA LYS A 226 17.85 -7.07 4.30
C LYS A 226 17.52 -5.72 3.68
N THR A 227 16.24 -5.46 3.45
CA THR A 227 15.70 -4.31 2.72
C THR A 227 14.52 -3.69 3.46
N HIS A 228 14.53 -3.81 4.79
CA HIS A 228 13.57 -3.19 5.69
C HIS A 228 14.20 -1.97 6.36
N TYR A 229 13.53 -0.84 6.26
CA TYR A 229 13.99 0.42 6.85
C TYR A 229 12.86 1.07 7.62
N GLU A 230 13.20 1.69 8.74
CA GLU A 230 12.24 2.35 9.62
C GLU A 230 12.66 3.81 9.82
N LYS A 231 11.68 4.72 9.86
CA LYS A 231 11.88 6.10 10.30
C LYS A 231 10.98 6.34 11.50
N ASN A 232 11.56 6.87 12.57
CA ASN A 232 10.81 7.31 13.74
C ASN A 232 10.70 8.83 13.75
N LEU A 233 9.52 9.35 14.09
CA LEU A 233 9.24 10.78 14.26
C LEU A 233 8.63 11.00 15.64
N ASN A 234 9.39 11.67 16.52
CA ASN A 234 8.87 12.10 17.82
C ASN A 234 7.71 13.06 17.62
N GLY A 235 6.49 12.64 17.95
CA GLY A 235 5.26 13.40 17.76
C GLY A 235 4.24 12.73 16.83
N GLY A 236 4.65 11.69 16.12
CA GLY A 236 3.77 10.84 15.30
C GLY A 236 3.55 11.35 13.88
N PHE A 237 3.55 10.43 12.92
CA PHE A 237 3.14 10.69 11.54
C PHE A 237 1.62 10.96 11.41
N ASP A 238 0.83 10.75 12.48
CA ASP A 238 -0.63 10.94 12.49
C ASP A 238 -1.06 12.41 12.60
N LYS A 239 -0.12 13.33 12.83
CA LYS A 239 -0.39 14.75 13.07
C LYS A 239 -0.52 15.57 11.80
N ASP A 240 0.35 15.31 10.83
CA ASP A 240 0.48 16.10 9.61
C ASP A 240 0.58 15.22 8.37
N PHE A 241 0.43 15.83 7.20
CA PHE A 241 0.67 15.14 5.93
C PHE A 241 2.17 15.09 5.65
N HIS A 242 2.65 13.89 5.32
CA HIS A 242 4.03 13.62 4.98
C HIS A 242 4.14 13.15 3.53
N LYS A 243 5.31 13.34 2.93
CA LYS A 243 5.62 12.83 1.58
C LYS A 243 6.33 11.50 1.71
N TYR A 244 5.72 10.44 1.20
CA TYR A 244 6.30 9.09 1.10
C TYR A 244 6.79 8.90 -0.34
N GLN A 245 8.08 8.67 -0.50
CA GLN A 245 8.76 8.79 -1.79
C GLN A 245 9.56 7.54 -2.13
N LEU A 246 9.47 7.14 -3.39
CA LEU A 246 10.21 6.04 -3.99
C LEU A 246 10.97 6.59 -5.20
N GLU A 247 12.30 6.48 -5.21
CA GLU A 247 13.11 6.60 -6.42
C GLU A 247 13.59 5.21 -6.81
N TRP A 248 13.12 4.73 -7.96
CA TRP A 248 13.42 3.39 -8.45
C TRP A 248 14.10 3.50 -9.80
N THR A 249 15.34 3.06 -9.87
CA THR A 249 16.19 3.15 -11.06
C THR A 249 16.66 1.76 -11.48
N PRO A 250 17.30 1.63 -12.66
CA PRO A 250 18.00 0.41 -13.03
C PRO A 250 19.14 0.04 -12.06
N GLU A 251 19.60 0.99 -11.24
CA GLU A 251 20.79 0.86 -10.40
C GLU A 251 20.48 0.68 -8.91
N HIS A 252 19.43 1.33 -8.40
CA HIS A 252 19.04 1.33 -7.00
C HIS A 252 17.54 1.56 -6.78
N ILE A 253 17.08 1.22 -5.59
CA ILE A 253 15.78 1.64 -5.04
C ILE A 253 16.06 2.47 -3.78
N GLN A 254 15.58 3.70 -3.75
CA GLN A 254 15.71 4.61 -2.61
C GLN A 254 14.32 4.99 -2.09
N LEU A 255 14.18 4.92 -0.76
CA LEU A 255 12.97 5.23 -0.02
C LEU A 255 13.23 6.48 0.80
N SER A 256 12.31 7.44 0.73
CA SER A 256 12.45 8.74 1.41
C SER A 256 11.14 9.17 2.04
N ILE A 257 11.26 9.90 3.16
CA ILE A 257 10.12 10.52 3.84
C ILE A 257 10.45 11.99 4.06
N ASP A 258 9.62 12.88 3.53
CA ASP A 258 9.82 14.34 3.54
C ASP A 258 11.19 14.76 2.99
N ASP A 259 11.53 14.25 1.80
CA ASP A 259 12.80 14.46 1.08
C ASP A 259 14.06 13.94 1.82
N ALA A 260 13.91 13.33 2.99
CA ALA A 260 15.00 12.70 3.72
C ALA A 260 15.05 11.20 3.42
N VAL A 261 16.22 10.74 2.96
CA VAL A 261 16.48 9.32 2.67
C VAL A 261 16.34 8.48 3.94
N VAL A 262 15.52 7.43 3.86
CA VAL A 262 15.31 6.44 4.91
C VAL A 262 16.15 5.20 4.64
N GLY A 263 16.22 4.76 3.38
CA GLY A 263 17.02 3.62 2.97
C GLY A 263 17.28 3.59 1.47
N THR A 264 18.41 2.99 1.09
CA THR A 264 18.79 2.78 -0.32
C THR A 264 19.27 1.34 -0.49
N VAL A 265 18.68 0.64 -1.45
CA VAL A 265 19.06 -0.71 -1.86
C VAL A 265 19.76 -0.62 -3.21
N THR A 266 21.03 -0.97 -3.24
CA THR A 266 21.84 -1.07 -4.46
C THR A 266 22.30 -2.52 -4.61
N PRO A 267 21.62 -3.36 -5.40
CA PRO A 267 22.04 -4.75 -5.58
C PRO A 267 23.40 -4.81 -6.30
N PRO A 268 24.26 -5.79 -5.95
CA PRO A 268 25.54 -6.01 -6.62
C PRO A 268 25.36 -6.48 -8.07
N GLY A 269 26.46 -6.78 -8.77
CA GLY A 269 26.43 -7.24 -10.16
C GLY A 269 25.56 -8.49 -10.39
N GLY A 270 25.55 -9.43 -9.45
CA GLY A 270 24.68 -10.62 -9.47
C GLY A 270 23.24 -10.36 -9.01
N GLY A 271 22.85 -9.10 -8.83
CA GLY A 271 21.50 -8.67 -8.52
C GLY A 271 21.02 -9.03 -7.11
N PHE A 272 19.70 -9.03 -6.93
CA PHE A 272 19.08 -9.43 -5.67
C PHE A 272 19.43 -10.86 -5.27
N TRP A 273 19.64 -11.77 -6.23
CA TRP A 273 20.06 -13.14 -5.92
C TRP A 273 21.35 -13.20 -5.10
N GLU A 274 22.34 -12.38 -5.49
CA GLU A 274 23.59 -12.22 -4.75
C GLU A 274 23.43 -11.41 -3.47
N LEU A 275 22.64 -10.33 -3.47
CA LEU A 275 22.33 -9.56 -2.25
C LEU A 275 21.78 -10.46 -1.12
N GLY A 276 21.00 -11.48 -1.50
CA GLY A 276 20.32 -12.39 -0.60
C GLY A 276 21.17 -13.59 -0.18
N ASN A 277 22.37 -13.74 -0.74
CA ASN A 277 23.17 -14.97 -0.63
C ASN A 277 22.38 -16.23 -1.06
N LEU A 278 21.43 -16.09 -1.99
CA LEU A 278 20.48 -17.14 -2.33
C LEU A 278 21.13 -18.30 -3.09
N GLN A 279 22.37 -18.14 -3.57
CA GLN A 279 23.17 -19.23 -4.12
C GLN A 279 23.38 -20.36 -3.10
N GLN A 280 23.42 -20.04 -1.80
CA GLN A 280 23.65 -21.01 -0.73
C GLN A 280 22.48 -21.98 -0.55
N THR A 281 21.29 -21.62 -1.05
CA THR A 281 20.10 -22.49 -0.99
C THR A 281 20.19 -23.68 -1.95
N GLY A 282 21.09 -23.64 -2.93
CA GLY A 282 21.17 -24.63 -4.02
C GLY A 282 20.03 -24.52 -5.05
N MET A 283 19.13 -23.55 -4.91
CA MET A 283 18.06 -23.30 -5.87
C MET A 283 18.58 -22.65 -7.16
N GLN A 284 17.86 -22.86 -8.26
CA GLN A 284 18.16 -22.20 -9.52
C GLN A 284 17.81 -20.71 -9.43
N ASN A 285 18.75 -19.85 -9.84
CA ASN A 285 18.49 -18.41 -9.95
C ASN A 285 17.49 -18.13 -11.08
N LEU A 286 16.34 -17.55 -10.72
CA LEU A 286 15.25 -17.19 -11.64
C LEU A 286 15.35 -15.74 -12.16
N TRP A 287 16.22 -14.93 -11.55
CA TRP A 287 16.36 -13.49 -11.78
C TRP A 287 17.61 -13.18 -12.61
N THR A 288 17.63 -13.68 -13.84
CA THR A 288 18.79 -13.59 -14.74
C THR A 288 18.71 -12.45 -15.75
N ASN A 289 17.55 -11.80 -15.89
CA ASN A 289 17.32 -10.77 -16.93
C ASN A 289 17.99 -9.42 -16.63
N SER A 290 18.01 -9.02 -15.36
CA SER A 290 18.51 -7.73 -14.90
C SER A 290 18.96 -7.88 -13.45
N LYS A 291 19.96 -7.10 -13.05
CA LYS A 291 20.37 -7.02 -11.64
C LYS A 291 19.26 -6.53 -10.71
N MET A 292 18.27 -5.82 -11.28
CA MET A 292 17.13 -5.29 -10.53
C MET A 292 15.97 -6.31 -10.41
N ALA A 293 16.03 -7.47 -11.07
CA ALA A 293 15.01 -8.52 -10.88
C ALA A 293 14.98 -8.98 -9.40
N PRO A 294 13.80 -9.11 -8.77
CA PRO A 294 12.47 -9.15 -9.40
C PRO A 294 11.82 -7.78 -9.69
N PHE A 295 12.40 -6.69 -9.21
CA PHE A 295 11.96 -5.30 -9.42
C PHE A 295 12.39 -4.76 -10.81
N ASP A 296 12.26 -5.59 -11.84
CA ASP A 296 12.52 -5.22 -13.24
C ASP A 296 11.26 -5.37 -14.12
N GLN A 297 10.09 -5.43 -13.49
CA GLN A 297 8.75 -5.49 -14.11
C GLN A 297 7.93 -4.24 -13.80
N ASN A 298 6.79 -4.03 -14.48
CA ASN A 298 5.87 -2.96 -14.12
C ASN A 298 5.09 -3.32 -12.85
N PHE A 299 5.02 -2.38 -11.92
CA PHE A 299 4.31 -2.50 -10.64
C PHE A 299 3.16 -1.49 -10.58
N TYR A 300 2.01 -1.90 -10.02
CA TYR A 300 0.84 -1.04 -9.83
C TYR A 300 0.74 -0.58 -8.37
N ILE A 301 0.13 0.58 -8.16
CA ILE A 301 -0.01 1.24 -6.87
C ILE A 301 -1.22 0.69 -6.12
N ILE A 302 -1.07 0.49 -4.80
CA ILE A 302 -2.12 0.07 -3.88
C ILE A 302 -2.16 1.04 -2.69
N LEU A 303 -3.38 1.45 -2.31
CA LEU A 303 -3.68 2.24 -1.12
C LEU A 303 -4.71 1.47 -0.29
N ASN A 304 -4.43 1.19 0.98
CA ASN A 304 -5.40 0.54 1.86
C ASN A 304 -5.23 0.89 3.33
N LEU A 305 -6.26 0.51 4.09
CA LEU A 305 -6.24 0.48 5.54
C LEU A 305 -6.68 -0.89 6.03
N ALA A 306 -5.72 -1.73 6.44
CA ALA A 306 -5.98 -3.00 7.09
C ALA A 306 -6.26 -2.81 8.60
N ILE A 307 -6.82 -3.83 9.23
CA ILE A 307 -7.16 -3.85 10.65
C ILE A 307 -6.71 -5.18 11.27
N GLY A 308 -5.87 -5.10 12.30
CA GLY A 308 -5.29 -6.25 12.97
C GLY A 308 -4.61 -7.21 12.00
N GLY A 309 -4.54 -8.49 12.37
CA GLY A 309 -3.93 -9.52 11.54
C GLY A 309 -3.15 -10.53 12.37
N THR A 310 -2.81 -11.66 11.76
CA THR A 310 -2.07 -12.76 12.40
C THR A 310 -0.69 -12.99 11.77
N SER A 311 -0.24 -12.08 10.90
CA SER A 311 1.08 -12.12 10.24
C SER A 311 2.26 -11.72 11.12
N TYR A 312 2.04 -11.49 12.42
CA TYR A 312 3.03 -10.91 13.34
C TYR A 312 3.42 -9.46 13.06
N TYR A 313 2.76 -8.77 12.11
CA TYR A 313 2.92 -7.33 11.92
C TYR A 313 2.65 -6.54 13.21
N PHE A 314 1.64 -6.97 13.98
CA PHE A 314 1.47 -6.60 15.38
C PHE A 314 2.10 -7.70 16.27
N PRO A 315 3.30 -7.46 16.85
CA PRO A 315 4.03 -8.49 17.58
C PRO A 315 3.35 -8.86 18.91
N ASP A 316 3.48 -10.12 19.33
CA ASP A 316 2.87 -10.62 20.57
C ASP A 316 3.43 -9.95 21.83
N ASN A 317 4.71 -9.57 21.80
CA ASN A 317 5.45 -9.05 22.96
C ASN A 317 5.55 -7.52 22.93
N THR A 318 4.41 -6.84 22.89
CA THR A 318 4.31 -5.38 22.90
C THR A 318 3.48 -4.88 24.07
N ASN A 319 3.75 -3.66 24.52
CA ASN A 319 2.95 -2.97 25.51
C ASN A 319 2.12 -1.88 24.81
N ASN A 320 0.80 -1.92 24.95
CA ASN A 320 -0.10 -0.92 24.38
C ASN A 320 -0.92 -0.22 25.46
N VAL A 321 -1.12 1.09 25.31
CA VAL A 321 -2.00 1.91 26.16
C VAL A 321 -3.12 2.48 25.29
N PRO A 322 -4.41 2.38 25.67
CA PRO A 322 -4.91 2.08 27.02
C PRO A 322 -4.96 0.60 27.41
N GLY A 323 -5.09 -0.30 26.43
CA GLY A 323 -5.27 -1.73 26.69
C GLY A 323 -4.29 -2.59 25.89
N PRO A 324 -3.96 -3.79 26.38
CA PRO A 324 -3.09 -4.70 25.64
C PRO A 324 -3.75 -5.17 24.34
N ARG A 325 -2.94 -5.72 23.44
CA ARG A 325 -3.46 -6.36 22.23
C ARG A 325 -4.42 -7.51 22.58
N PRO A 326 -5.65 -7.52 22.08
CA PRO A 326 -6.68 -8.47 22.52
C PRO A 326 -6.60 -9.88 21.90
N TRP A 327 -5.76 -10.10 20.88
CA TRP A 327 -5.59 -11.41 20.24
C TRP A 327 -4.17 -11.96 20.37
N SER A 328 -3.98 -13.22 19.95
CA SER A 328 -2.67 -13.85 19.74
C SER A 328 -2.51 -14.19 18.26
N ASN A 329 -1.31 -13.99 17.68
CA ASN A 329 -1.07 -14.32 16.27
C ASN A 329 -1.23 -15.82 15.98
N ALA A 330 -0.98 -16.68 16.97
CA ALA A 330 -1.11 -18.14 16.84
C ALA A 330 -2.54 -18.65 17.06
N ALA A 331 -3.48 -17.79 17.45
CA ALA A 331 -4.84 -18.20 17.81
C ALA A 331 -5.76 -18.26 16.58
N ASP A 332 -6.50 -19.35 16.42
CA ASP A 332 -7.47 -19.51 15.33
C ASP A 332 -8.78 -18.74 15.53
N ASN A 333 -8.97 -18.13 16.71
CA ASN A 333 -10.08 -17.26 17.06
C ASN A 333 -9.65 -15.79 17.21
N ALA A 334 -8.50 -15.39 16.65
CA ALA A 334 -7.93 -14.05 16.81
C ALA A 334 -8.90 -12.91 16.46
N MET A 335 -9.68 -13.06 15.38
CA MET A 335 -10.68 -12.06 14.98
C MET A 335 -11.80 -11.91 16.03
N THR A 336 -12.19 -13.01 16.66
CA THR A 336 -13.22 -13.03 17.71
C THR A 336 -12.72 -12.35 18.97
N THR A 337 -11.50 -12.66 19.43
CA THR A 337 -10.93 -12.02 20.63
C THR A 337 -10.59 -10.55 20.38
N PHE A 338 -10.16 -10.19 19.16
CA PHE A 338 -10.07 -8.81 18.72
C PHE A 338 -11.40 -8.07 18.93
N TRP A 339 -12.51 -8.61 18.44
CA TRP A 339 -13.83 -7.99 18.60
C TRP A 339 -14.28 -7.92 20.06
N GLN A 340 -14.00 -8.94 20.87
CA GLN A 340 -14.31 -8.93 22.30
C GLN A 340 -13.56 -7.82 23.05
N GLY A 341 -12.34 -7.48 22.61
CA GLY A 341 -11.54 -6.38 23.15
C GLY A 341 -12.00 -4.97 22.74
N LYS A 342 -13.08 -4.81 21.98
CA LYS A 342 -13.51 -3.50 21.42
C LYS A 342 -13.72 -2.39 22.44
N GLY A 343 -14.08 -2.72 23.68
CA GLY A 343 -14.22 -1.74 24.75
C GLY A 343 -12.94 -0.94 25.03
N GLU A 344 -11.77 -1.53 24.78
CA GLU A 344 -10.45 -0.90 24.96
C GLU A 344 -10.02 -0.13 23.71
N TRP A 345 -10.07 -0.78 22.53
CA TRP A 345 -9.48 -0.23 21.32
C TRP A 345 -10.41 0.69 20.53
N LEU A 346 -11.72 0.44 20.47
CA LEU A 346 -12.63 1.22 19.63
C LEU A 346 -12.71 2.71 20.03
N PRO A 347 -12.70 3.08 21.32
CA PRO A 347 -12.66 4.48 21.73
C PRO A 347 -11.44 5.24 21.18
N THR A 348 -10.32 4.54 20.94
CA THR A 348 -9.08 5.15 20.43
C THR A 348 -9.21 5.63 18.98
N TRP A 349 -10.15 5.08 18.22
CA TRP A 349 -10.39 5.42 16.81
C TRP A 349 -11.11 6.76 16.63
N LYS A 350 -11.73 7.29 17.71
CA LYS A 350 -12.47 8.55 17.70
C LYS A 350 -13.37 8.71 16.47
N MET A 351 -14.27 7.74 16.26
CA MET A 351 -15.08 7.55 15.04
C MET A 351 -15.89 8.75 14.52
N ASN A 352 -16.07 9.78 15.36
CA ASN A 352 -16.73 11.05 15.01
C ASN A 352 -15.76 12.10 14.42
N THR A 353 -14.52 11.72 14.16
CA THR A 353 -13.45 12.58 13.60
C THR A 353 -12.73 11.82 12.49
N ASP A 354 -11.83 12.49 11.75
CA ASP A 354 -11.02 11.86 10.70
C ASP A 354 -9.76 11.15 11.22
N ASP A 355 -9.65 10.96 12.53
CA ASP A 355 -8.45 10.44 13.20
C ASP A 355 -8.11 9.02 12.72
N SER A 356 -9.11 8.16 12.54
CA SER A 356 -8.93 6.79 12.06
C SER A 356 -8.86 6.64 10.53
N HIS A 357 -8.86 7.75 9.78
CA HIS A 357 -8.83 7.71 8.32
C HIS A 357 -7.39 7.73 7.81
N LEU A 358 -7.05 6.84 6.87
CA LEU A 358 -5.92 7.10 6.00
C LEU A 358 -6.35 8.19 5.01
N GLN A 359 -5.66 9.33 5.04
CA GLN A 359 -5.96 10.47 4.18
C GLN A 359 -4.85 10.62 3.15
N VAL A 360 -5.20 10.62 1.86
CA VAL A 360 -4.25 10.78 0.76
C VAL A 360 -4.59 12.05 -0.02
N ASP A 361 -3.66 12.97 -0.07
CA ASP A 361 -3.78 14.26 -0.75
C ASP A 361 -3.49 14.12 -2.24
N TYR A 362 -2.41 13.43 -2.60
CA TYR A 362 -2.11 13.12 -4.00
C TYR A 362 -1.20 11.91 -4.16
N VAL A 363 -1.19 11.37 -5.38
CA VAL A 363 -0.20 10.42 -5.89
C VAL A 363 0.40 10.99 -7.17
N LYS A 364 1.73 11.02 -7.28
CA LYS A 364 2.44 11.47 -8.47
C LYS A 364 3.54 10.51 -8.85
N VAL A 365 3.71 10.30 -10.15
CA VAL A 365 4.82 9.51 -10.71
C VAL A 365 5.49 10.27 -11.85
N TRP A 366 6.81 10.38 -11.79
CA TRP A 366 7.65 10.94 -12.83
C TRP A 366 8.54 9.87 -13.46
N ALA A 367 8.76 9.98 -14.76
CA ALA A 367 9.74 9.19 -15.47
C ALA A 367 11.16 9.64 -15.10
N LEU A 368 12.11 8.69 -15.13
CA LEU A 368 13.54 8.99 -14.91
C LEU A 368 14.14 9.78 -16.06
#